data_AF-C0CQZ3-F1
#
_entry.id   AF-C0CQZ3-F1
#
_cell.length_a   1.000
_cell.length_b   1.000
_cell.length_c   1.000
_cell.angle_alpha   90.00
_cell.angle_beta   90.00
_cell.angle_gamma   90.00
#
_symmetry.space_group_name_H-M   'P 1'
#
loop_
_entity.id
_entity.type
_entity.pdbx_description
1 polymer ?
#
loop_
_entity_poly.entity_id
_entity_poly.type
_entity_poly.pdbx_seq_one_letter_code
_entity_poly.pdbx_strand_id
1 'polypeptide(L)' 'MLNNTIPRICIAACRVNAGLSQREFAEKIGVSLATITNWESGKTEPDLSELRAISNLSGIPMDFIFVQRES' A
#
# COMPACT_ATOMS: atom_id res chain seq x y z
N MET A 1 7.28 25.22 16.83
CA MET A 1 6.41 24.03 16.75
C MET A 1 6.88 23.25 15.54
N LEU A 2 7.36 22.02 15.70
CA LEU A 2 7.78 21.23 14.54
C LEU A 2 6.50 20.74 13.85
N ASN A 3 6.26 21.22 12.64
CA ASN A 3 5.22 20.70 11.78
C ASN A 3 5.65 19.28 11.38
N ASN A 4 5.20 18.28 12.14
CA ASN A 4 5.51 16.88 11.90
C ASN A 4 4.70 16.40 10.68
N THR A 5 5.15 16.73 9.49
CA THR A 5 4.56 16.24 8.24
C THR A 5 4.87 14.75 8.12
N ILE A 6 3.89 13.92 8.49
CA ILE A 6 3.93 12.47 8.29
C ILE A 6 4.01 12.23 6.77
N PRO A 7 5.09 11.61 6.23
CA PRO A 7 5.17 11.30 4.82
C PRO A 7 4.03 10.37 4.40
N ARG A 8 3.42 10.64 3.25
CA ARG A 8 2.35 9.81 2.67
C ARG A 8 2.89 9.07 1.45
N ILE A 9 2.83 7.75 1.48
CA ILE A 9 3.30 6.85 0.43
C ILE A 9 2.11 6.03 -0.05
N CYS A 10 1.89 5.99 -1.36
CA CYS A 10 0.81 5.18 -1.93
C CYS A 10 1.19 3.69 -1.98
N ILE A 11 0.18 2.82 -2.05
CA ILE A 11 0.38 1.37 -2.12
C ILE A 11 1.20 0.98 -3.36
N ALA A 12 0.99 1.66 -4.50
CA ALA A 12 1.79 1.45 -5.70
C ALA A 12 3.27 1.75 -5.47
N ALA A 13 3.60 2.81 -4.73
CA ALA A 13 4.99 3.14 -4.38
C ALA A 13 5.57 2.10 -3.41
N CYS A 14 4.79 1.60 -2.44
CA CYS A 14 5.22 0.52 -1.55
C CYS A 14 5.60 -0.75 -2.34
N ARG A 15 4.77 -1.11 -3.34
CA ARG A 15 5.02 -2.23 -4.24
C ARG A 15 6.27 -2.03 -5.11
N VAL A 16 6.41 -0.85 -5.71
CA VAL A 16 7.58 -0.52 -6.54
C VAL A 16 8.86 -0.52 -5.71
N ASN A 17 8.82 -0.02 -4.47
CA ASN A 17 9.95 -0.07 -3.54
C ASN A 17 10.35 -1.51 -3.19
N ALA A 18 9.38 -2.42 -3.11
CA ALA A 18 9.63 -3.85 -2.93
C ALA A 18 10.12 -4.55 -4.21
N GLY A 19 10.17 -3.87 -5.36
CA GLY A 19 10.60 -4.44 -6.64
C GLY A 19 9.61 -5.45 -7.23
N LEU A 20 8.32 -5.35 -6.89
CA LEU A 20 7.31 -6.34 -7.24
C LEU A 20 6.35 -5.86 -8.35
N SER A 21 5.94 -6.78 -9.23
CA SER A 21 4.76 -6.58 -10.06
C SER A 21 3.48 -6.64 -9.22
N GLN A 22 2.36 -6.11 -9.75
CA GLN A 22 1.06 -6.18 -9.05
C GLN A 22 0.65 -7.62 -8.74
N ARG A 23 0.95 -8.56 -9.66
CA ARG A 23 0.64 -9.97 -9.48
C ARG A 23 1.46 -10.60 -8.35
N GLU A 24 2.77 -10.41 -8.35
CA GLU A 24 3.65 -10.94 -7.28
C GLU A 24 3.31 -10.33 -5.91
N PHE A 25 2.93 -9.04 -5.90
CA PHE A 25 2.52 -8.35 -4.69
C PHE A 25 1.20 -8.92 -4.14
N ALA A 26 0.22 -9.15 -5.01
CA ALA A 26 -1.04 -9.80 -4.66
C ALA A 26 -0.81 -11.21 -4.09
N GLU A 27 0.03 -12.01 -4.77
CA GLU A 27 0.40 -13.37 -4.34
C GLU A 27 1.06 -13.37 -2.97
N LYS A 28 1.96 -12.42 -2.69
CA LYS A 28 2.64 -12.31 -1.39
C LYS A 28 1.73 -11.86 -0.24
N ILE A 29 0.74 -11.01 -0.53
CA ILE A 29 -0.23 -10.55 0.47
C ILE A 29 -1.36 -11.58 0.66
N GLY A 30 -1.62 -12.43 -0.34
CA GLY A 30 -2.69 -13.42 -0.31
C GLY A 30 -4.03 -12.87 -0.79
N VAL A 31 -4.02 -11.86 -1.66
CA VAL A 31 -5.23 -11.23 -2.22
C VAL A 31 -5.28 -11.37 -3.74
N SER A 32 -6.42 -11.04 -4.34
CA SER A 32 -6.56 -11.05 -5.79
C SER A 32 -5.80 -9.90 -6.45
N LEU A 33 -5.39 -10.07 -7.71
CA LEU A 33 -4.82 -8.96 -8.51
C LEU A 33 -5.79 -7.77 -8.59
N ALA A 34 -7.08 -8.04 -8.72
CA ALA A 34 -8.11 -6.99 -8.78
C ALA A 34 -8.17 -6.18 -7.47
N THR A 35 -7.92 -6.82 -6.33
CA THR A 35 -7.82 -6.16 -5.02
C THR A 35 -6.68 -5.14 -5.02
N ILE A 36 -5.48 -5.52 -5.48
CA ILE A 36 -4.34 -4.60 -5.60
C ILE A 36 -4.66 -3.44 -6.54
N THR A 37 -5.26 -3.72 -7.71
CA THR A 37 -5.65 -2.67 -8.67
C THR A 37 -6.66 -1.70 -8.05
N ASN A 38 -7.64 -2.17 -7.28
CA ASN A 38 -8.62 -1.32 -6.61
C ASN A 38 -7.99 -0.47 -5.51
N TRP A 39 -7.05 -1.03 -4.74
CA TRP A 39 -6.29 -0.28 -3.73
C TRP A 39 -5.40 0.80 -4.36
N GLU A 40 -4.68 0.47 -5.44
CA GLU A 40 -3.80 1.43 -6.14
C GLU A 40 -4.58 2.54 -6.86
N SER A 41 -5.84 2.28 -7.24
CA SER A 41 -6.74 3.26 -7.87
C SER A 41 -7.69 3.98 -6.90
N GLY A 42 -7.60 3.72 -5.60
CA GLY A 42 -8.42 4.42 -4.62
C GLY A 42 -9.87 3.95 -4.46
N LYS A 43 -10.25 2.87 -5.15
CA LYS A 43 -11.63 2.35 -5.14
C LYS A 43 -11.99 1.66 -3.83
N THR A 44 -11.04 0.96 -3.24
CA THR A 44 -11.18 0.25 -1.96
C THR A 44 -9.94 0.48 -1.12
N GLU A 45 -10.02 0.19 0.18
CA GLU A 45 -8.90 0.33 1.10
C GLU A 45 -8.52 -1.04 1.70
N PRO A 46 -7.23 -1.31 1.96
CA PRO A 46 -6.80 -2.49 2.70
C PRO A 46 -7.19 -2.38 4.18
N ASP A 47 -7.44 -3.52 4.80
CA ASP A 47 -7.65 -3.65 6.23
C ASP A 47 -6.32 -3.63 7.02
N LEU A 48 -6.40 -3.76 8.35
CA LEU A 48 -5.23 -3.75 9.22
C LEU A 48 -4.28 -4.92 8.99
N SER A 49 -4.79 -6.09 8.61
CA SER A 49 -3.98 -7.27 8.33
C SER A 49 -3.19 -7.11 7.03
N GLU A 50 -3.82 -6.51 6.04
CA GLU A 50 -3.24 -6.26 4.72
C GLU A 50 -2.26 -5.09 4.76
N LEU A 51 -2.57 -4.02 5.49
CA LEU A 51 -1.62 -2.93 5.75
C LEU A 51 -0.35 -3.45 6.44
N ARG A 52 -0.48 -4.38 7.39
CA ARG A 52 0.66 -5.03 8.03
C ARG A 52 1.48 -5.85 7.04
N ALA A 53 0.83 -6.60 6.17
CA ALA A 53 1.51 -7.35 5.12
C ALA A 53 2.26 -6.43 4.15
N ILE A 54 1.62 -5.36 3.69
CA ILE A 54 2.23 -4.34 2.83
C ILE A 54 3.44 -3.70 3.53
N SER A 55 3.31 -3.36 4.81
CA SER A 55 4.39 -2.77 5.61
C SER A 55 5.59 -3.70 5.71
N ASN A 56 5.36 -4.98 6.01
CA ASN A 56 6.41 -6.00 6.08
C ASN A 56 7.10 -6.21 4.72
N LEU A 57 6.35 -6.18 3.62
CA LEU A 57 6.89 -6.40 2.27
C LEU A 57 7.68 -5.20 1.74
N SER A 58 7.20 -3.99 2.02
CA SER A 58 7.79 -2.76 1.49
C SER A 58 8.84 -2.12 2.41
N GLY A 59 8.89 -2.52 3.67
CA GLY A 59 9.72 -1.90 4.71
C GLY A 59 9.21 -0.53 5.18
N ILE A 60 8.03 -0.11 4.71
CA ILE A 60 7.41 1.17 5.05
C ILE A 60 6.46 0.98 6.23
N PRO A 61 6.59 1.75 7.33
CA PRO A 61 5.63 1.72 8.43
C PRO A 61 4.19 2.03 7.95
N MET A 62 3.22 1.29 8.49
CA MET A 62 1.79 1.40 8.12
C MET A 62 1.26 2.83 8.19
N ASP A 63 1.71 3.63 9.15
CA ASP A 63 1.30 5.03 9.37
C ASP A 63 1.64 5.95 8.18
N PHE A 64 2.54 5.52 7.30
CA PHE A 64 2.92 6.24 6.10
C PHE A 64 2.20 5.73 4.83
N ILE A 65 1.41 4.65 4.92
CA ILE A 65 0.75 4.02 3.77
C ILE A 65 -0.66 4.60 3.61
N PHE A 66 -0.95 5.17 2.44
CA PHE A 66 -2.24 5.78 2.15
C PHE A 66 -2.80 5.31 0.81
N VAL A 67 -4.12 5.30 0.72
CA VAL A 67 -4.86 5.07 -0.51
C VAL A 67 -5.14 6.43 -1.16
N GLN A 68 -4.74 6.60 -2.42
CA GLN A 68 -4.97 7.84 -3.15
C GLN A 68 -6.46 7.93 -3.49
N ARG A 69 -7.21 8.75 -2.75
CA ARG A 69 -8.62 9.03 -3.06
C ARG A 69 -8.65 10.11 -4.15
N GLU A 70 -9.10 9.77 -5.36
CA GLU A 70 -9.53 10.81 -6.31
C GLU A 70 -10.74 11.55 -5.70
N SER A 71 -10.67 12.88 -5.69
CA SER A 71 -11.77 13.78 -5.32
C SER A 71 -12.56 14.18 -6.55
#